data_AF-A0A959WLD6-F1
#
_entry.id   AF-A0A959WLD6-F1
#
_cell.length_a   1.000
_cell.length_b   1.000
_cell.length_c   1.000
_cell.angle_alpha   90.00
_cell.angle_beta   90.00
_cell.angle_gamma   90.00
#
_symmetry.space_group_name_H-M   'P 1'
#
loop_
_entity.id
_entity.type
_entity.pdbx_description
1 polymer ?
#
loop_
_entity_poly.entity_id
_entity_poly.type
_entity_poly.pdbx_seq_one_letter_code
_entity_poly.pdbx_strand_id
1 'polypeptide(L)'
;MADEDDRLEYEGDTGRRPLPPADDARNEFDLADEMFEDDPDSVFFEEYEDVDAGDDRPEPEDFGFDEIARGEEPLTAAERRRQERQRGRGGRGGRGGVTRGLRAPKRRSRSGGRGGGGGGSRGGTNSLGIDNRTMRLGLGVLFAVVLIAVLALVVRDCRRDAQIDAYKQYVNNAAQVSEESAKQGPQLLTVLNNGKAQGVAALQQRVEALANQAQALQDRAAGLSPPGKLSSANDALLLGLQYRTTGLRSLQGALPEIVSQSDTAQAANLIKQNMKMFTASDVIVETSFIEPTSQALRDEGIQNVAPPDPDSAKFLRGSNDRYATDQFAKLLVAPLRRQRPSTSSGSNSSGGGDVHGTNLVSVTALPSGTLLSSSGTDLATDTEGFRVVVHNGGDFVENNINVTATLTYPDQSEPAASLTATIDTIDASKDVSIDVKGLTTDNLTFGTQGTLQVTVATVTGEENGNNNSARYPVKFVLG
;
A
#
# COMPACT_ATOMS: atom_id res chain seq x y z
N MET A 1 -82.83 27.62 21.57
CA MET A 1 -81.87 28.20 22.53
C MET A 1 -80.61 28.41 21.72
N ALA A 2 -80.56 29.46 20.92
CA ALA A 2 -80.27 30.86 21.31
C ALA A 2 -78.81 30.95 21.75
N ASP A 3 -77.96 31.85 21.29
CA ASP A 3 -77.91 32.84 20.21
C ASP A 3 -76.44 33.37 20.26
N GLU A 4 -76.11 34.32 19.40
CA GLU A 4 -74.92 35.21 19.41
C GLU A 4 -73.72 34.66 18.61
N ASP A 5 -73.58 35.08 17.34
CA ASP A 5 -73.09 36.39 16.86
C ASP A 5 -71.63 36.65 17.28
N ASP A 6 -70.70 36.49 16.34
CA ASP A 6 -69.80 37.61 16.07
C ASP A 6 -69.33 37.62 14.61
N ARG A 7 -69.61 38.76 14.00
CA ARG A 7 -69.53 39.07 12.58
C ARG A 7 -68.66 40.32 12.49
N LEU A 8 -67.47 40.22 11.90
CA LEU A 8 -66.67 41.39 11.53
C LEU A 8 -66.24 41.29 10.07
N GLU A 9 -67.05 41.91 9.22
CA GLU A 9 -66.63 42.48 7.94
C GLU A 9 -66.01 43.86 8.22
N TYR A 10 -64.87 44.19 7.60
CA TYR A 10 -64.58 45.56 7.15
C TYR A 10 -63.48 45.58 6.08
N GLU A 11 -63.87 46.08 4.90
CA GLU A 11 -63.19 46.88 3.86
C GLU A 11 -61.63 46.89 3.84
N GLY A 12 -60.93 46.62 2.72
CA GLY A 12 -61.05 47.29 1.43
C GLY A 12 -59.98 48.38 1.30
N ASP A 13 -58.77 48.05 0.81
CA ASP A 13 -57.80 49.06 0.36
C ASP A 13 -57.00 48.60 -0.86
N THR A 14 -57.25 49.28 -1.98
CA THR A 14 -56.58 49.16 -3.26
C THR A 14 -55.44 50.18 -3.33
N GLY A 15 -54.24 49.79 -2.88
CA GLY A 15 -53.05 50.64 -2.93
C GLY A 15 -52.03 50.19 -3.99
N ARG A 16 -52.24 50.60 -5.25
CA ARG A 16 -51.19 50.57 -6.28
C ARG A 16 -50.02 51.47 -5.85
N ARG A 17 -48.79 50.97 -5.93
CA ARG A 17 -47.58 51.81 -5.91
C ARG A 17 -46.65 51.48 -7.10
N PRO A 18 -45.88 52.48 -7.56
CA PRO A 18 -45.46 52.63 -8.95
C PRO A 18 -44.04 52.10 -9.22
N LEU A 19 -43.83 51.71 -10.47
CA LEU A 19 -42.52 51.48 -11.09
C LEU A 19 -41.65 52.75 -11.02
N PRO A 20 -40.35 52.66 -10.69
CA PRO A 20 -39.39 53.71 -11.01
C PRO A 20 -38.89 53.58 -12.48
N PRO A 21 -38.49 54.70 -13.10
CA PRO A 21 -38.34 54.82 -14.54
C PRO A 21 -37.04 54.22 -15.07
N ALA A 22 -37.14 53.67 -16.29
CA ALA A 22 -36.03 53.55 -17.21
C ALA A 22 -35.76 54.92 -17.82
N ASP A 23 -34.51 55.38 -17.80
CA ASP A 23 -34.04 56.40 -18.72
C ASP A 23 -32.61 56.10 -19.17
N ASP A 24 -32.51 56.13 -20.50
CA ASP A 24 -31.33 56.05 -21.33
C ASP A 24 -30.28 57.11 -20.98
N ALA A 25 -29.01 56.71 -21.00
CA ALA A 25 -27.94 57.61 -21.45
C ALA A 25 -26.83 56.80 -22.14
N ARG A 26 -26.78 56.98 -23.46
CA ARG A 26 -25.71 56.61 -24.38
C ARG A 26 -24.45 57.44 -24.13
N ASN A 27 -23.29 56.85 -24.37
CA ASN A 27 -22.04 57.40 -24.95
C ASN A 27 -20.99 56.27 -24.83
N GLU A 28 -20.60 55.54 -25.88
CA GLU A 28 -19.70 55.96 -26.96
C GLU A 28 -18.63 56.95 -26.50
N PHE A 29 -17.42 56.45 -26.24
CA PHE A 29 -16.16 57.10 -26.65
C PHE A 29 -15.04 56.04 -26.68
N ASP A 30 -14.59 55.74 -27.91
CA ASP A 30 -13.23 55.30 -28.22
C ASP A 30 -12.21 56.20 -27.54
N LEU A 31 -11.08 55.64 -27.09
CA LEU A 31 -9.73 56.19 -27.31
C LEU A 31 -8.70 55.21 -26.74
N ALA A 32 -7.93 54.60 -27.64
CA ALA A 32 -6.60 54.09 -27.39
C ALA A 32 -5.63 55.28 -27.30
N ASP A 33 -4.77 55.31 -26.27
CA ASP A 33 -3.32 55.60 -26.31
C ASP A 33 -2.81 55.91 -24.89
N GLU A 34 -1.69 55.28 -24.52
CA GLU A 34 -0.68 55.58 -23.47
C GLU A 34 -0.12 54.23 -22.99
N MET A 35 0.86 53.60 -23.66
CA MET A 35 2.29 53.93 -23.84
C MET A 35 3.11 54.03 -22.54
N PHE A 36 4.01 53.05 -22.37
CA PHE A 36 5.24 52.98 -21.52
C PHE A 36 5.01 53.10 -19.99
N GLU A 37 5.65 52.31 -19.13
CA GLU A 37 7.09 52.03 -19.03
C GLU A 37 7.37 50.61 -18.47
N ASP A 38 8.45 50.02 -19.00
CA ASP A 38 9.22 48.94 -18.39
C ASP A 38 9.72 49.36 -17.01
N ASP A 39 9.56 48.50 -16.00
CA ASP A 39 10.35 48.57 -14.77
C ASP A 39 10.85 47.16 -14.40
N PRO A 40 12.11 46.81 -14.75
CA PRO A 40 12.70 45.52 -14.46
C PRO A 40 13.60 45.61 -13.22
N ASP A 41 13.05 45.76 -12.02
CA ASP A 41 13.84 45.69 -10.78
C ASP A 41 13.03 45.07 -9.63
N SER A 42 13.06 43.74 -9.52
CA SER A 42 12.83 43.03 -8.26
C SER A 42 13.71 41.80 -8.17
N VAL A 43 15.02 42.06 -8.09
CA VAL A 43 16.04 41.07 -7.69
C VAL A 43 16.06 41.05 -6.16
N PHE A 44 15.38 40.08 -5.56
CA PHE A 44 15.46 39.82 -4.12
C PHE A 44 16.78 39.08 -3.83
N PHE A 45 17.84 39.83 -3.55
CA PHE A 45 19.05 39.34 -2.90
C PHE A 45 18.95 39.71 -1.43
N GLU A 46 18.69 38.74 -0.56
CA GLU A 46 18.89 38.92 0.88
C GLU A 46 20.37 38.75 1.20
N GLU A 47 20.93 39.88 1.61
CA GLU A 47 22.24 40.11 2.18
C GLU A 47 22.32 39.46 3.57
N TYR A 48 23.18 38.46 3.74
CA TYR A 48 23.59 37.99 5.05
C TYR A 48 24.86 38.73 5.46
N GLU A 49 24.72 39.60 6.46
CA GLU A 49 25.82 40.31 7.11
C GLU A 49 26.78 39.34 7.82
N ASP A 50 28.06 39.63 7.64
CA ASP A 50 29.20 39.06 8.36
C ASP A 50 29.10 39.31 9.88
N VAL A 51 29.16 38.23 10.67
CA VAL A 51 29.47 38.30 12.11
C VAL A 51 30.70 37.44 12.36
N ASP A 52 31.81 38.14 12.64
CA ASP A 52 33.12 37.56 12.94
C ASP A 52 33.24 37.19 14.44
N ALA A 53 33.89 36.05 14.65
CA ALA A 53 34.58 35.54 15.85
C ALA A 53 33.84 35.47 17.22
N GLY A 54 33.41 34.25 17.55
CA GLY A 54 33.29 33.73 18.91
C GLY A 54 33.68 32.25 18.93
N ASP A 55 34.95 31.99 19.20
CA ASP A 55 35.59 30.67 19.28
C ASP A 55 35.13 29.93 20.55
N ASP A 56 34.11 29.09 20.43
CA ASP A 56 33.72 28.06 21.42
C ASP A 56 32.88 27.00 20.71
N ARG A 57 33.54 26.13 19.93
CA ARG A 57 32.91 24.91 19.40
C ARG A 57 33.10 23.78 20.42
N PRO A 58 32.04 23.18 20.97
CA PRO A 58 32.18 21.93 21.70
C PRO A 58 32.68 20.86 20.72
N GLU A 59 33.75 20.16 21.11
CA GLU A 59 34.31 19.04 20.37
C GLU A 59 33.20 18.01 20.06
N PRO A 60 33.18 17.39 18.87
CA PRO A 60 32.26 16.29 18.62
C PRO A 60 32.62 15.16 19.58
N GLU A 61 31.67 14.77 20.43
CA GLU A 61 31.82 13.57 21.25
C GLU A 61 32.18 12.39 20.34
N ASP A 62 33.33 11.82 20.69
CA ASP A 62 33.86 10.56 20.23
C ASP A 62 32.79 9.48 20.37
N PHE A 63 32.04 9.23 19.29
CA PHE A 63 31.17 8.07 19.17
C PHE A 63 32.08 6.83 19.10
N GLY A 64 32.44 6.34 20.27
CA GLY A 64 33.19 5.10 20.47
C GLY A 64 32.54 3.94 19.75
N PHE A 65 33.05 3.65 18.56
CA PHE A 65 32.88 2.38 17.84
C PHE A 65 34.10 1.47 18.00
N ASP A 66 34.92 1.70 19.02
CA ASP A 66 35.88 0.71 19.49
C ASP A 66 35.18 -0.18 20.52
N GLU A 67 34.89 -1.42 20.11
CA GLU A 67 34.64 -2.62 20.95
C GLU A 67 33.41 -3.46 20.58
N ILE A 68 33.26 -3.83 19.30
CA ILE A 68 32.65 -5.14 18.93
C ILE A 68 33.47 -5.76 17.79
N ALA A 69 34.73 -6.08 18.07
CA ALA A 69 35.55 -6.94 17.22
C ALA A 69 36.48 -7.77 18.10
N ARG A 70 35.91 -8.65 18.92
CA ARG A 70 36.68 -9.71 19.58
C ARG A 70 35.87 -11.00 19.64
N GLY A 71 36.24 -11.91 18.74
CA GLY A 71 36.26 -13.34 19.06
C GLY A 71 35.35 -14.24 18.25
N GLU A 72 35.60 -14.40 16.94
CA GLU A 72 35.47 -15.71 16.29
C GLU A 72 36.61 -15.86 15.25
N GLU A 73 37.65 -16.61 15.62
CA GLU A 73 38.69 -17.02 14.66
C GLU A 73 38.08 -17.95 13.59
N PRO A 74 38.47 -17.83 12.31
CA PRO A 74 37.99 -18.75 11.29
C PRO A 74 38.57 -20.15 11.50
N LEU A 75 37.68 -21.14 11.64
CA LEU A 75 38.02 -22.57 11.70
C LEU A 75 39.07 -22.95 10.66
N THR A 76 40.16 -23.57 11.13
CA THR A 76 41.27 -23.99 10.28
C THR A 76 40.83 -25.07 9.28
N ALA A 77 41.50 -25.14 8.13
CA ALA A 77 41.20 -26.14 7.09
C ALA A 77 41.29 -27.61 7.59
N ALA A 78 41.97 -27.84 8.73
CA ALA A 78 42.06 -29.14 9.39
C ALA A 78 40.78 -29.52 10.15
N GLU A 79 40.03 -28.54 10.68
CA GLU A 79 38.81 -28.76 11.44
C GLU A 79 37.59 -28.99 10.54
N ARG A 80 37.53 -28.32 9.38
CA ARG A 80 36.51 -28.57 8.35
C ARG A 80 36.53 -30.03 7.85
N ARG A 81 37.73 -30.63 7.74
CA ARG A 81 37.89 -32.04 7.33
C ARG A 81 37.49 -33.05 8.41
N ARG A 82 37.41 -32.64 9.69
CA ARG A 82 36.91 -33.51 10.77
C ARG A 82 35.39 -33.53 10.85
N GLN A 83 34.72 -32.40 10.58
CA GLN A 83 33.25 -32.34 10.57
C GLN A 83 32.62 -33.15 9.42
N GLU A 84 33.23 -33.17 8.23
CA GLU A 84 32.73 -34.00 7.11
C GLU A 84 32.86 -35.51 7.37
N ARG A 85 33.81 -35.93 8.23
CA ARG A 85 33.99 -37.35 8.56
C ARG A 85 33.01 -37.87 9.62
N GLN A 86 32.30 -37.01 10.34
CA GLN A 86 31.33 -37.41 11.37
C GLN A 86 29.89 -37.56 10.86
N ARG A 87 29.56 -37.10 9.65
CA ARG A 87 28.21 -37.26 9.05
C ARG A 87 28.02 -38.56 8.25
N GLY A 88 29.03 -39.43 8.21
CA GLY A 88 29.03 -40.67 7.43
C GLY A 88 28.84 -41.96 8.23
N ARG A 89 28.16 -41.96 9.39
CA ARG A 89 27.99 -43.20 10.17
C ARG A 89 26.72 -43.22 11.03
N GLY A 90 25.70 -43.92 10.54
CA GLY A 90 24.48 -44.33 11.25
C GLY A 90 23.35 -44.47 10.24
N GLY A 91 22.55 -45.52 10.16
CA GLY A 91 22.42 -46.74 10.94
C GLY A 91 21.35 -47.59 10.23
N ARG A 92 21.54 -48.90 10.27
CA ARG A 92 20.73 -49.93 9.60
C ARG A 92 19.86 -50.59 10.67
N GLY A 93 18.56 -50.82 10.41
CA GLY A 93 17.74 -51.65 11.32
C GLY A 93 16.31 -51.99 10.85
N GLY A 94 16.14 -53.21 10.34
CA GLY A 94 14.95 -54.09 10.45
C GLY A 94 13.76 -53.87 9.50
N ARG A 95 12.93 -54.85 9.10
CA ARG A 95 12.98 -56.33 9.04
C ARG A 95 11.68 -56.79 8.33
N GLY A 96 11.76 -57.81 7.45
CA GLY A 96 10.63 -58.65 6.96
C GLY A 96 10.14 -58.33 5.54
N GLY A 97 9.97 -59.26 4.58
CA GLY A 97 10.23 -60.71 4.50
C GLY A 97 9.81 -61.26 3.12
N VAL A 98 10.36 -62.44 2.74
CA VAL A 98 9.77 -63.51 1.87
C VAL A 98 9.60 -63.14 0.35
N THR A 99 10.05 -63.84 -0.71
CA THR A 99 10.41 -65.26 -1.02
C THR A 99 11.19 -65.37 -2.35
N ARG A 100 11.89 -66.52 -2.51
CA ARG A 100 12.22 -67.31 -3.74
C ARG A 100 13.07 -66.64 -4.84
N GLY A 101 14.34 -67.07 -4.99
CA GLY A 101 14.78 -68.14 -5.92
C GLY A 101 15.57 -67.46 -7.06
N LEU A 102 16.67 -67.92 -7.66
CA LEU A 102 17.32 -69.21 -7.85
C LEU A 102 18.79 -68.92 -8.27
N ARG A 103 19.67 -69.89 -8.00
CA ARG A 103 20.88 -70.27 -8.78
C ARG A 103 22.07 -69.29 -8.94
N ALA A 104 23.19 -69.75 -8.38
CA ALA A 104 24.58 -69.47 -8.78
C ALA A 104 24.94 -70.24 -10.11
N PRO A 105 26.21 -70.29 -10.62
CA PRO A 105 27.47 -69.67 -10.16
C PRO A 105 28.46 -69.20 -11.30
N LYS A 106 29.71 -68.88 -10.86
CA LYS A 106 31.04 -68.93 -11.54
C LYS A 106 31.43 -67.76 -12.48
N ARG A 107 32.50 -66.99 -12.24
CA ARG A 107 33.97 -67.23 -12.05
C ARG A 107 34.77 -67.08 -13.36
N ARG A 108 35.93 -66.39 -13.21
CA ARG A 108 37.17 -66.32 -14.04
C ARG A 108 37.16 -65.21 -15.12
N SER A 109 38.01 -64.18 -15.07
CA SER A 109 39.49 -64.05 -15.00
C SER A 109 40.22 -64.27 -16.33
N ARG A 110 41.19 -63.37 -16.60
CA ARG A 110 42.31 -63.47 -17.58
C ARG A 110 41.89 -63.24 -19.05
N SER A 111 42.71 -62.75 -19.97
CA SER A 111 44.11 -62.28 -20.04
C SER A 111 44.41 -62.09 -21.54
N GLY A 112 45.03 -60.97 -21.93
CA GLY A 112 46.18 -60.91 -22.87
C GLY A 112 46.06 -61.32 -24.35
N GLY A 113 46.98 -60.74 -25.14
CA GLY A 113 47.39 -61.15 -26.51
C GLY A 113 46.73 -60.31 -27.61
N ARG A 114 47.38 -59.42 -28.39
CA ARG A 114 48.69 -59.35 -29.07
C ARG A 114 48.78 -60.24 -30.35
N GLY A 115 49.03 -59.57 -31.49
CA GLY A 115 49.41 -60.12 -32.80
C GLY A 115 48.22 -60.29 -33.75
N GLY A 116 48.26 -59.96 -35.05
CA GLY A 116 49.33 -59.56 -35.95
C GLY A 116 49.12 -60.22 -37.32
N GLY A 117 49.02 -59.41 -38.39
CA GLY A 117 49.51 -59.73 -39.74
C GLY A 117 48.66 -60.55 -40.73
N GLY A 118 48.44 -59.98 -41.94
CA GLY A 118 48.89 -60.65 -43.18
C GLY A 118 47.89 -60.95 -44.30
N GLY A 119 47.94 -60.16 -45.40
CA GLY A 119 47.78 -60.57 -46.83
C GLY A 119 46.38 -61.01 -47.32
N GLY A 120 45.90 -60.73 -48.53
CA GLY A 120 46.42 -60.05 -49.72
C GLY A 120 45.56 -60.41 -50.95
N SER A 121 45.24 -59.40 -51.78
CA SER A 121 45.07 -59.38 -53.25
C SER A 121 43.99 -60.22 -53.99
N ARG A 122 43.10 -59.56 -54.76
CA ARG A 122 43.14 -59.44 -56.25
C ARG A 122 41.80 -58.95 -56.85
N GLY A 123 41.90 -58.14 -57.92
CA GLY A 123 40.92 -58.09 -59.01
C GLY A 123 40.27 -56.72 -59.26
N GLY A 124 40.74 -56.01 -60.30
CA GLY A 124 40.10 -54.78 -60.81
C GLY A 124 39.21 -55.04 -62.03
N THR A 125 38.41 -54.04 -62.43
CA THR A 125 38.31 -53.50 -63.80
C THR A 125 37.28 -52.35 -63.89
N ASN A 126 37.75 -51.25 -64.48
CA ASN A 126 37.14 -50.38 -65.50
C ASN A 126 35.96 -49.42 -65.17
N SER A 127 36.37 -48.15 -64.99
CA SER A 127 35.97 -46.94 -65.72
C SER A 127 34.49 -46.53 -65.82
N LEU A 128 34.20 -45.33 -65.27
CA LEU A 128 33.78 -44.15 -66.05
C LEU A 128 34.05 -42.89 -65.24
N GLY A 129 34.89 -42.02 -65.78
CA GLY A 129 35.32 -40.77 -65.17
C GLY A 129 34.31 -39.65 -65.34
N ILE A 130 34.07 -38.94 -64.24
CA ILE A 130 34.13 -37.47 -64.20
C ILE A 130 35.03 -37.16 -63.00
N ASP A 131 36.25 -36.71 -63.26
CA ASP A 131 37.22 -36.33 -62.25
C ASP A 131 36.74 -35.07 -61.51
N ASN A 132 35.96 -35.28 -60.47
CA ASN A 132 35.51 -34.25 -59.54
C ASN A 132 35.90 -34.63 -58.10
N ARG A 133 37.10 -35.20 -57.91
CA ARG A 133 37.62 -35.56 -56.60
C ARG A 133 37.80 -34.34 -55.70
N THR A 134 38.12 -33.19 -56.28
CA THR A 134 38.17 -31.88 -55.61
C THR A 134 36.77 -31.32 -55.33
N MET A 135 35.79 -31.53 -56.21
CA MET A 135 34.41 -31.06 -56.01
C MET A 135 33.65 -31.88 -54.97
N ARG A 136 33.88 -33.20 -54.89
CA ARG A 136 33.29 -34.08 -53.85
C ARG A 136 33.93 -33.90 -52.47
N LEU A 137 35.23 -33.63 -52.40
CA LEU A 137 35.89 -33.22 -51.14
C LEU A 137 35.47 -31.81 -50.71
N GLY A 138 35.37 -30.86 -51.64
CA GLY A 138 34.90 -29.50 -51.36
C GLY A 138 33.47 -29.46 -50.83
N LEU A 139 32.55 -30.25 -51.40
CA LEU A 139 31.17 -30.34 -50.94
C LEU A 139 31.04 -31.00 -49.56
N GLY A 140 31.84 -32.04 -49.28
CA GLY A 140 31.85 -32.73 -47.98
C GLY A 140 32.39 -31.85 -46.85
N VAL A 141 33.43 -31.05 -47.11
CA VAL A 141 33.96 -30.08 -46.14
C VAL A 141 32.96 -28.95 -45.92
N LEU A 142 32.32 -28.41 -46.97
CA LEU A 142 31.28 -27.39 -46.83
C LEU A 142 30.09 -27.91 -46.01
N PHE A 143 29.62 -29.14 -46.29
CA PHE A 143 28.54 -29.76 -45.52
C PHE A 143 28.93 -29.99 -44.06
N ALA A 144 30.16 -30.43 -43.77
CA ALA A 144 30.64 -30.58 -42.40
C ALA A 144 30.72 -29.23 -41.67
N VAL A 145 31.17 -28.16 -42.34
CA VAL A 145 31.19 -26.80 -41.79
C VAL A 145 29.77 -26.28 -41.53
N VAL A 146 28.83 -26.50 -42.46
CA VAL A 146 27.41 -26.15 -42.28
C VAL A 146 26.78 -26.97 -41.15
N LEU A 147 27.08 -28.26 -41.06
CA LEU A 147 26.59 -29.14 -39.99
C LEU A 147 27.11 -28.69 -38.63
N ILE A 148 28.41 -28.35 -38.52
CA ILE A 148 29.01 -27.80 -37.30
C ILE A 148 28.41 -26.43 -36.97
N ALA A 149 28.15 -25.59 -37.97
CA ALA A 149 27.49 -24.29 -37.76
C ALA A 149 26.05 -24.45 -37.27
N VAL A 150 25.28 -25.37 -37.85
CA VAL A 150 23.91 -25.71 -37.39
C VAL A 150 23.94 -26.30 -35.98
N LEU A 151 24.85 -27.23 -35.69
CA LEU A 151 25.04 -27.76 -34.33
C LEU A 151 25.45 -26.67 -33.33
N ALA A 152 26.32 -25.74 -33.73
CA ALA A 152 26.72 -24.61 -32.90
C ALA A 152 25.56 -23.64 -32.65
N LEU A 153 24.69 -23.41 -33.64
CA LEU A 153 23.48 -22.59 -33.51
C LEU A 153 22.46 -23.27 -32.58
N VAL A 154 22.19 -24.57 -32.74
CA VAL A 154 21.28 -25.33 -31.86
C VAL A 154 21.79 -25.33 -30.41
N VAL A 155 23.09 -25.47 -30.17
CA VAL A 155 23.68 -25.39 -28.82
C VAL A 155 23.62 -23.95 -28.27
N ARG A 156 23.72 -22.92 -29.13
CA ARG A 156 23.57 -21.51 -28.74
C ARG A 156 22.13 -21.18 -28.34
N ASP A 157 21.15 -21.68 -29.10
CA ASP A 157 19.73 -21.45 -28.85
C ASP A 157 19.29 -22.09 -27.53
N CYS A 158 19.66 -23.34 -27.26
CA CYS A 158 19.37 -23.98 -25.97
C CYS A 158 19.99 -23.23 -24.76
N ARG A 159 21.16 -22.61 -24.94
CA ARG A 159 21.80 -21.81 -23.88
C ARG A 159 21.10 -20.46 -23.67
N ARG A 160 20.61 -19.85 -24.76
CA ARG A 160 19.89 -18.58 -24.71
C ARG A 160 18.50 -18.77 -24.09
N ASP A 161 17.79 -19.83 -24.44
CA ASP A 161 16.49 -20.15 -23.87
C ASP A 161 16.60 -20.44 -22.36
N ALA A 162 17.59 -21.25 -21.96
CA ALA A 162 17.86 -21.51 -20.55
C ALA A 162 18.22 -20.23 -19.76
N GLN A 163 18.91 -19.28 -20.38
CA GLN A 163 19.20 -17.98 -19.77
C GLN A 163 17.92 -17.16 -19.60
N ILE A 164 17.11 -17.03 -20.65
CA ILE A 164 15.84 -16.28 -20.61
C ILE A 164 14.91 -16.87 -19.53
N ASP A 165 14.80 -18.20 -19.46
CA ASP A 165 13.98 -18.88 -18.47
C ASP A 165 14.48 -18.63 -17.04
N ALA A 166 15.79 -18.65 -16.81
CA ALA A 166 16.38 -18.33 -15.50
C ALA A 166 16.06 -16.90 -15.06
N TYR A 167 16.15 -15.91 -15.96
CA TYR A 167 15.77 -14.53 -15.69
C TYR A 167 14.28 -14.40 -15.39
N LYS A 168 13.41 -14.99 -16.21
CA LYS A 168 11.96 -14.96 -15.99
C LYS A 168 11.58 -15.58 -14.66
N GLN A 169 12.12 -16.77 -14.37
CA GLN A 169 11.85 -17.47 -13.12
C GLN A 169 12.33 -16.67 -11.92
N TYR A 170 13.55 -16.15 -11.96
CA TYR A 170 14.08 -15.32 -10.88
C TYR A 170 13.21 -14.07 -10.66
N VAL A 171 12.94 -13.29 -11.70
CA VAL A 171 12.21 -12.03 -11.57
C VAL A 171 10.78 -12.27 -11.07
N ASN A 172 10.09 -13.29 -11.57
CA ASN A 172 8.75 -13.64 -11.08
C ASN A 172 8.76 -14.03 -9.59
N ASN A 173 9.73 -14.85 -9.17
CA ASN A 173 9.84 -15.26 -7.77
C ASN A 173 10.23 -14.08 -6.86
N ALA A 174 11.15 -13.23 -7.31
CA ALA A 174 11.57 -12.03 -6.59
C ALA A 174 10.43 -11.02 -6.47
N ALA A 175 9.64 -10.84 -7.54
CA ALA A 175 8.42 -10.04 -7.53
C ALA A 175 7.41 -10.56 -6.52
N GLN A 176 7.13 -11.87 -6.54
CA GLN A 176 6.22 -12.50 -5.59
C GLN A 176 6.66 -12.29 -4.14
N VAL A 177 7.94 -12.50 -3.82
CA VAL A 177 8.45 -12.28 -2.46
C VAL A 177 8.32 -10.81 -2.05
N SER A 178 8.66 -9.89 -2.95
CA SER A 178 8.58 -8.46 -2.68
C SER A 178 7.14 -8.00 -2.40
N GLU A 179 6.19 -8.45 -3.20
CA GLU A 179 4.76 -8.14 -3.04
C GLU A 179 4.13 -8.82 -1.82
N GLU A 180 4.51 -10.07 -1.51
CA GLU A 180 4.09 -10.75 -0.29
C GLU A 180 4.59 -10.00 0.95
N SER A 181 5.83 -9.49 0.91
CA SER A 181 6.38 -8.65 1.97
C SER A 181 5.65 -7.31 2.06
N ALA A 182 5.36 -6.67 0.93
CA ALA A 182 4.64 -5.40 0.87
C ALA A 182 3.24 -5.46 1.53
N LYS A 183 2.54 -6.60 1.40
CA LYS A 183 1.21 -6.82 2.02
C LYS A 183 1.24 -6.79 3.55
N GLN A 184 2.40 -6.98 4.19
CA GLN A 184 2.52 -6.99 5.64
C GLN A 184 2.46 -5.58 6.25
N GLY A 185 2.78 -4.52 5.49
CA GLY A 185 2.75 -3.16 6.02
C GLY A 185 1.33 -2.67 6.35
N PRO A 186 0.33 -2.79 5.46
CA PRO A 186 -1.07 -2.49 5.81
C PRO A 186 -1.60 -3.34 6.98
N GLN A 187 -1.17 -4.60 7.08
CA GLN A 187 -1.50 -5.47 8.22
C GLN A 187 -0.89 -4.92 9.51
N LEU A 188 0.37 -4.48 9.49
CA LEU A 188 1.02 -3.85 10.63
C LEU A 188 0.26 -2.60 11.07
N LEU A 189 -0.08 -1.70 10.13
CA LEU A 189 -0.82 -0.48 10.45
C LEU A 189 -2.18 -0.77 11.07
N THR A 190 -2.88 -1.80 10.58
CA THR A 190 -4.12 -2.30 11.18
C THR A 190 -3.90 -2.81 12.61
N VAL A 191 -2.79 -3.51 12.86
CA VAL A 191 -2.43 -4.01 14.19
C VAL A 191 -2.12 -2.86 15.16
N LEU A 192 -1.36 -1.85 14.70
CA LEU A 192 -0.98 -0.69 15.52
C LEU A 192 -2.15 0.26 15.79
N ASN A 193 -3.05 0.43 14.82
CA ASN A 193 -4.23 1.29 14.94
C ASN A 193 -5.44 0.56 15.55
N ASN A 194 -5.28 -0.67 16.03
CA ASN A 194 -6.40 -1.43 16.56
C ASN A 194 -6.92 -0.78 17.85
N GLY A 195 -8.15 -0.27 17.78
CA GLY A 195 -8.78 0.44 18.90
C GLY A 195 -9.18 -0.45 20.07
N LYS A 196 -9.21 -1.78 19.90
CA LYS A 196 -9.60 -2.71 20.98
C LYS A 196 -8.42 -2.96 21.92
N ALA A 197 -8.61 -2.68 23.20
CA ALA A 197 -7.65 -3.02 24.25
C ALA A 197 -7.53 -4.55 24.38
N GLN A 198 -6.38 -5.09 24.00
CA GLN A 198 -6.07 -6.53 24.06
C GLN A 198 -4.81 -6.81 24.90
N GLY A 199 -4.16 -5.74 25.36
CA GLY A 199 -2.94 -5.80 26.17
C GLY A 199 -1.68 -5.76 25.32
N VAL A 200 -0.63 -5.12 25.86
CA VAL A 200 0.68 -5.00 25.18
C VAL A 200 1.23 -6.36 24.74
N ALA A 201 1.05 -7.40 25.55
CA ALA A 201 1.52 -8.75 25.21
C ALA A 201 0.85 -9.32 23.94
N ALA A 202 -0.47 -9.13 23.79
CA ALA A 202 -1.18 -9.60 22.60
C ALA A 202 -0.78 -8.79 21.36
N LEU A 203 -0.54 -7.49 21.52
CA LEU A 203 -0.03 -6.64 20.44
C LEU A 203 1.38 -7.10 20.01
N GLN A 204 2.28 -7.33 20.97
CA GLN A 204 3.63 -7.83 20.71
C GLN A 204 3.60 -9.16 19.96
N GLN A 205 2.73 -10.10 20.35
CA GLN A 205 2.59 -11.39 19.65
C GLN A 205 2.16 -11.24 18.18
N ARG A 206 1.30 -10.25 17.87
CA ARG A 206 0.89 -9.99 16.48
C ARG A 206 2.00 -9.39 15.64
N VAL A 207 2.75 -8.43 16.19
CA VAL A 207 3.90 -7.84 15.49
C VAL A 207 5.01 -8.89 15.34
N GLU A 208 5.21 -9.77 16.34
CA GLU A 208 6.12 -10.91 16.26
C GLU A 208 5.71 -11.89 15.15
N ALA A 209 4.42 -12.20 15.01
CA ALA A 209 3.93 -13.05 13.92
C ALA A 209 4.25 -12.44 12.55
N LEU A 210 4.08 -11.13 12.37
CA LEU A 210 4.48 -10.42 11.15
C LEU A 210 6.00 -10.48 10.94
N ALA A 211 6.80 -10.27 12.00
CA ALA A 211 8.25 -10.35 11.93
C ALA A 211 8.74 -11.75 11.52
N ASN A 212 8.12 -12.81 12.02
CA ASN A 212 8.44 -14.18 11.66
C ASN A 212 8.09 -14.49 10.20
N GLN A 213 6.96 -13.99 9.70
CA GLN A 213 6.61 -14.09 8.28
C GLN A 213 7.59 -13.29 7.41
N ALA A 214 7.99 -12.09 7.83
CA ALA A 214 8.98 -11.27 7.12
C ALA A 214 10.35 -11.97 7.04
N GLN A 215 10.79 -12.61 8.12
CA GLN A 215 12.00 -13.44 8.11
C GLN A 215 11.89 -14.60 7.11
N ALA A 216 10.76 -15.30 7.07
CA ALA A 216 10.57 -16.40 6.11
C ALA A 216 10.62 -15.91 4.65
N LEU A 217 10.12 -14.71 4.37
CA LEU A 217 10.22 -14.07 3.05
C LEU A 217 11.65 -13.67 2.72
N GLN A 218 12.39 -13.12 3.69
CA GLN A 218 13.81 -12.82 3.55
C GLN A 218 14.62 -14.11 3.27
N ASP A 219 14.35 -15.20 3.98
CA ASP A 219 15.02 -16.50 3.78
C ASP A 219 14.68 -17.08 2.40
N ARG A 220 13.42 -16.93 1.95
CA ARG A 220 12.99 -17.32 0.60
C ARG A 220 13.72 -16.50 -0.47
N ALA A 221 13.85 -15.19 -0.28
CA ALA A 221 14.65 -14.33 -1.17
C ALA A 221 16.13 -14.75 -1.19
N ALA A 222 16.70 -15.11 -0.04
CA ALA A 222 18.10 -15.53 0.06
C ALA A 222 18.35 -16.87 -0.64
N GLY A 223 17.32 -17.70 -0.77
CA GLY A 223 17.33 -18.93 -1.56
C GLY A 223 17.16 -18.72 -3.06
N LEU A 224 16.88 -17.50 -3.53
CA LEU A 224 16.80 -17.22 -4.96
C LEU A 224 18.19 -17.28 -5.60
N SER A 225 18.23 -17.72 -6.86
CA SER A 225 19.46 -17.81 -7.64
C SER A 225 19.43 -16.75 -8.75
N PRO A 226 19.86 -15.50 -8.46
CA PRO A 226 19.84 -14.42 -9.45
C PRO A 226 20.80 -14.71 -10.60
N PRO A 227 20.34 -14.65 -11.87
CA PRO A 227 21.22 -14.84 -13.01
C PRO A 227 22.01 -13.57 -13.34
N GLY A 228 23.27 -13.75 -13.74
CA GLY A 228 24.08 -12.71 -14.40
C GLY A 228 24.11 -11.38 -13.64
N LYS A 229 23.61 -10.33 -14.30
CA LYS A 229 23.64 -8.94 -13.80
C LYS A 229 22.68 -8.68 -12.63
N LEU A 230 21.79 -9.63 -12.29
CA LEU A 230 20.78 -9.42 -11.25
C LEU A 230 21.28 -9.67 -9.82
N SER A 231 22.53 -10.10 -9.62
CA SER A 231 23.05 -10.37 -8.26
C SER A 231 23.02 -9.13 -7.36
N SER A 232 23.49 -7.98 -7.86
CA SER A 232 23.48 -6.74 -7.07
C SER A 232 22.07 -6.23 -6.76
N ALA A 233 21.13 -6.41 -7.70
CA ALA A 233 19.73 -6.07 -7.48
C ALA A 233 19.09 -7.02 -6.44
N ASN A 234 19.46 -8.30 -6.45
CA ASN A 234 19.04 -9.26 -5.43
C ASN A 234 19.57 -8.89 -4.04
N ASP A 235 20.83 -8.45 -3.94
CA ASP A 235 21.41 -8.01 -2.68
C ASP A 235 20.65 -6.82 -2.11
N ALA A 236 20.23 -5.88 -2.97
CA ALA A 236 19.37 -4.77 -2.57
C ALA A 236 17.97 -5.23 -2.12
N LEU A 237 17.37 -6.20 -2.81
CA LEU A 237 16.10 -6.81 -2.36
C LEU A 237 16.25 -7.44 -0.97
N LEU A 238 17.33 -8.20 -0.74
CA LEU A 238 17.62 -8.79 0.57
C LEU A 238 17.81 -7.74 1.65
N LEU A 239 18.52 -6.66 1.35
CA LEU A 239 18.70 -5.53 2.25
C LEU A 239 17.35 -4.87 2.58
N GLY A 240 16.52 -4.60 1.58
CA GLY A 240 15.18 -4.07 1.78
C GLY A 240 14.32 -4.96 2.69
N LEU A 241 14.30 -6.28 2.43
CA LEU A 241 13.58 -7.24 3.28
C LEU A 241 14.15 -7.31 4.69
N GLN A 242 15.47 -7.23 4.85
CA GLN A 242 16.13 -7.19 6.15
C GLN A 242 15.71 -5.96 6.96
N TYR A 243 15.62 -4.78 6.34
CA TYR A 243 15.13 -3.57 6.99
C TYR A 243 13.69 -3.73 7.48
N ARG A 244 12.82 -4.40 6.70
CA ARG A 244 11.44 -4.71 7.12
C ARG A 244 11.41 -5.67 8.31
N THR A 245 12.14 -6.78 8.25
CA THR A 245 12.22 -7.74 9.36
C THR A 245 12.76 -7.08 10.62
N THR A 246 13.82 -6.28 10.49
CA THR A 246 14.46 -5.57 11.61
C THR A 246 13.55 -4.52 12.19
N GLY A 247 12.87 -3.73 11.35
CA GLY A 247 11.88 -2.74 11.78
C GLY A 247 10.72 -3.37 12.54
N LEU A 248 10.21 -4.52 12.09
CA LEU A 248 9.14 -5.25 12.80
C LEU A 248 9.60 -5.75 14.17
N ARG A 249 10.79 -6.35 14.27
CA ARG A 249 11.35 -6.82 15.55
C ARG A 249 11.65 -5.67 16.51
N SER A 250 12.27 -4.62 16.00
CA SER A 250 12.58 -3.42 16.78
C SER A 250 11.31 -2.78 17.32
N LEU A 251 10.27 -2.65 16.49
CA LEU A 251 8.99 -2.13 16.91
C LEU A 251 8.35 -3.02 17.98
N GLN A 252 8.34 -4.34 17.79
CA GLN A 252 7.83 -5.30 18.77
C GLN A 252 8.53 -5.19 20.14
N GLY A 253 9.85 -4.99 20.15
CA GLY A 253 10.62 -4.74 21.37
C GLY A 253 10.34 -3.37 22.00
N ALA A 254 10.09 -2.34 21.19
CA ALA A 254 9.80 -0.98 21.65
C ALA A 254 8.37 -0.80 22.17
N LEU A 255 7.43 -1.70 21.85
CA LEU A 255 6.02 -1.57 22.22
C LEU A 255 5.78 -1.32 23.72
N PRO A 256 6.41 -2.03 24.68
CA PRO A 256 6.20 -1.76 26.10
C PRO A 256 6.62 -0.36 26.52
N GLU A 257 7.71 0.16 25.94
CA GLU A 257 8.20 1.51 26.19
C GLU A 257 7.26 2.55 25.57
N ILE A 258 6.90 2.39 24.30
CA ILE A 258 5.94 3.26 23.61
C ILE A 258 4.64 3.36 24.39
N VAL A 259 4.14 2.21 24.85
CA VAL A 259 2.88 2.15 25.59
C VAL A 259 3.03 2.79 26.96
N SER A 260 4.12 2.57 27.71
CA SER A 260 4.33 3.14 29.06
C SER A 260 4.77 4.60 29.08
N GLN A 261 5.24 5.14 27.96
CA GLN A 261 5.67 6.53 27.82
C GLN A 261 4.50 7.51 27.98
N SER A 262 4.59 8.41 28.96
CA SER A 262 3.57 9.41 29.30
C SER A 262 3.62 10.63 28.37
N ASP A 263 4.80 11.00 27.87
CA ASP A 263 4.95 12.10 26.93
C ASP A 263 4.58 11.64 25.50
N THR A 264 3.57 12.29 24.90
CA THR A 264 3.08 11.92 23.56
C THR A 264 4.14 12.14 22.47
N ALA A 265 4.98 13.17 22.59
CA ALA A 265 6.03 13.44 21.61
C ALA A 265 7.17 12.41 21.71
N GLN A 266 7.55 12.00 22.92
CA GLN A 266 8.54 10.93 23.12
C GLN A 266 8.02 9.57 22.62
N ALA A 267 6.77 9.23 22.92
CA ALA A 267 6.14 8.00 22.41
C ALA A 267 6.07 7.99 20.87
N ALA A 268 5.67 9.13 20.27
CA ALA A 268 5.67 9.29 18.82
C ALA A 268 7.09 9.16 18.23
N ASN A 269 8.11 9.68 18.90
CA ASN A 269 9.50 9.56 18.42
C ASN A 269 9.96 8.10 18.38
N LEU A 270 9.62 7.29 19.39
CA LEU A 270 9.92 5.86 19.40
C LEU A 270 9.23 5.11 18.23
N ILE A 271 7.97 5.44 17.94
CA ILE A 271 7.26 4.89 16.77
C ILE A 271 7.95 5.31 15.47
N LYS A 272 8.25 6.60 15.32
CA LYS A 272 8.88 7.20 14.15
C LYS A 272 10.22 6.55 13.81
N GLN A 273 11.07 6.30 14.82
CA GLN A 273 12.37 5.65 14.61
C GLN A 273 12.23 4.29 13.93
N ASN A 274 11.22 3.51 14.33
CA ASN A 274 10.93 2.22 13.70
C ASN A 274 10.35 2.38 12.29
N MET A 275 9.48 3.38 12.07
CA MET A 275 8.89 3.65 10.74
C MET A 275 9.91 4.07 9.67
N LYS A 276 11.00 4.73 10.08
CA LYS A 276 12.11 5.08 9.18
C LYS A 276 12.76 3.86 8.52
N MET A 277 12.83 2.73 9.22
CA MET A 277 13.40 1.49 8.64
C MET A 277 12.56 0.98 7.47
N PHE A 278 11.23 1.04 7.59
CA PHE A 278 10.33 0.65 6.50
C PHE A 278 10.40 1.62 5.33
N THR A 279 10.52 2.91 5.61
CA THR A 279 10.69 3.94 4.56
C THR A 279 12.01 3.72 3.81
N ALA A 280 13.11 3.46 4.53
CA ALA A 280 14.40 3.14 3.92
C ALA A 280 14.34 1.87 3.08
N SER A 281 13.64 0.83 3.56
CA SER A 281 13.39 -0.39 2.78
C SER A 281 12.68 -0.10 1.46
N ASP A 282 11.63 0.71 1.48
CA ASP A 282 10.85 1.03 0.29
C ASP A 282 11.70 1.77 -0.74
N VAL A 283 12.52 2.73 -0.31
CA VAL A 283 13.49 3.39 -1.19
C VAL A 283 14.49 2.40 -1.77
N ILE A 284 15.09 1.53 -0.95
CA ILE A 284 16.08 0.53 -1.42
C ILE A 284 15.46 -0.43 -2.45
N VAL A 285 14.24 -0.93 -2.20
CA VAL A 285 13.56 -1.86 -3.12
C VAL A 285 13.25 -1.17 -4.44
N GLU A 286 12.75 0.07 -4.39
CA GLU A 286 12.41 0.85 -5.58
C GLU A 286 13.66 1.19 -6.41
N THR A 287 14.63 1.88 -5.81
CA THR A 287 15.78 2.44 -6.54
C THR A 287 16.86 1.41 -6.86
N SER A 288 17.03 0.39 -6.00
CA SER A 288 18.20 -0.50 -6.07
C SER A 288 17.84 -1.95 -6.43
N PHE A 289 16.56 -2.32 -6.43
CA PHE A 289 16.10 -3.60 -6.95
C PHE A 289 15.24 -3.45 -8.22
N ILE A 290 14.15 -2.69 -8.18
CA ILE A 290 13.18 -2.60 -9.29
C ILE A 290 13.82 -1.93 -10.52
N GLU A 291 14.43 -0.76 -10.35
CA GLU A 291 15.07 -0.04 -11.47
C GLU A 291 16.23 -0.82 -12.10
N PRO A 292 17.21 -1.36 -11.34
CA PRO A 292 18.32 -2.11 -11.93
C PRO A 292 17.88 -3.44 -12.53
N THR A 293 16.86 -4.09 -11.97
CA THR A 293 16.26 -5.30 -12.58
C THR A 293 15.64 -4.97 -13.94
N SER A 294 14.89 -3.87 -14.02
CA SER A 294 14.32 -3.39 -15.29
C SER A 294 15.40 -3.09 -16.32
N GLN A 295 16.50 -2.45 -15.89
CA GLN A 295 17.64 -2.15 -16.76
C GLN A 295 18.33 -3.43 -17.25
N ALA A 296 18.60 -4.39 -16.36
CA ALA A 296 19.23 -5.66 -16.73
C ALA A 296 18.37 -6.46 -17.73
N LEU A 297 17.04 -6.48 -17.57
CA LEU A 297 16.14 -7.12 -18.54
C LEU A 297 16.21 -6.45 -19.92
N ARG A 298 16.26 -5.11 -19.97
CA ARG A 298 16.42 -4.35 -21.23
C ARG A 298 17.77 -4.62 -21.88
N ASP A 299 18.86 -4.54 -21.12
CA ASP A 299 20.22 -4.82 -21.58
C ASP A 299 20.36 -6.22 -22.17
N GLU A 300 19.72 -7.20 -21.54
CA GLU A 300 19.73 -8.60 -21.98
C GLU A 300 18.68 -8.88 -23.06
N GLY A 301 17.87 -7.91 -23.48
CA GLY A 301 16.83 -8.08 -24.50
C GLY A 301 15.73 -9.09 -24.09
N ILE A 302 15.45 -9.22 -22.80
CA ILE A 302 14.47 -10.16 -22.25
C ILE A 302 13.12 -9.46 -22.15
N GLN A 303 12.10 -10.09 -22.75
CA GLN A 303 10.73 -9.57 -22.81
C GLN A 303 9.76 -10.51 -22.10
N ASN A 304 8.52 -10.05 -21.89
CA ASN A 304 7.43 -10.79 -21.23
C ASN A 304 7.72 -11.16 -19.76
N VAL A 305 8.53 -10.37 -19.09
CA VAL A 305 8.71 -10.37 -17.63
C VAL A 305 9.12 -8.97 -17.21
N ALA A 306 8.65 -8.54 -16.04
CA ALA A 306 9.00 -7.27 -15.43
C ALA A 306 9.18 -7.50 -13.92
N PRO A 307 10.02 -6.69 -13.25
CA PRO A 307 9.99 -6.60 -11.79
C PRO A 307 8.59 -6.20 -11.29
N PRO A 308 8.30 -6.33 -9.98
CA PRO A 308 7.01 -5.88 -9.45
C PRO A 308 6.84 -4.40 -9.72
N ASP A 309 5.58 -3.97 -9.83
CA ASP A 309 5.25 -2.54 -9.90
C ASP A 309 5.85 -1.79 -8.68
N PRO A 310 6.33 -0.56 -8.82
CA PRO A 310 6.90 0.17 -7.69
C PRO A 310 5.89 0.37 -6.56
N ASP A 311 4.65 0.72 -6.87
CA ASP A 311 3.61 0.82 -5.86
C ASP A 311 3.34 -0.56 -5.30
N SER A 312 3.20 -1.61 -6.15
CA SER A 312 3.46 -3.06 -5.89
C SER A 312 4.33 -3.40 -4.69
N ALA A 313 5.50 -2.79 -4.79
CA ALA A 313 6.70 -2.90 -3.98
C ALA A 313 6.60 -2.46 -2.53
N LYS A 314 5.85 -1.38 -2.29
CA LYS A 314 5.96 -0.56 -1.09
C LYS A 314 5.38 -1.26 0.13
N PHE A 315 6.13 -1.31 1.21
CA PHE A 315 5.65 -1.82 2.49
C PHE A 315 4.60 -0.87 3.06
N LEU A 316 4.87 0.43 3.06
CA LEU A 316 3.97 1.44 3.60
C LEU A 316 3.04 2.02 2.52
N ARG A 317 2.28 1.13 1.85
CA ARG A 317 1.29 1.50 0.82
C ARG A 317 0.12 2.31 1.37
N GLY A 318 -0.46 3.16 0.52
CA GLY A 318 -1.77 3.77 0.76
C GLY A 318 -1.79 5.02 1.64
N SER A 319 -0.64 5.55 2.07
CA SER A 319 -0.55 6.89 2.65
C SER A 319 0.84 7.49 2.44
N ASN A 320 1.04 8.10 1.26
CA ASN A 320 2.15 8.95 0.81
C ASN A 320 3.17 9.30 1.90
N ASP A 321 4.41 8.80 1.87
CA ASP A 321 5.65 9.27 2.56
C ASP A 321 5.57 9.77 4.04
N ARG A 322 4.40 9.71 4.67
CA ARG A 322 4.00 10.45 5.87
C ARG A 322 4.05 9.58 7.10
N TYR A 323 4.18 8.27 6.93
CA TYR A 323 4.25 7.31 8.02
C TYR A 323 5.45 7.51 8.95
N ALA A 324 6.54 8.10 8.44
CA ALA A 324 7.70 8.50 9.24
C ALA A 324 7.63 9.96 9.74
N THR A 325 6.49 10.64 9.63
CA THR A 325 6.30 12.01 10.13
C THR A 325 5.84 12.03 11.59
N ASP A 326 6.09 13.16 12.26
CA ASP A 326 5.62 13.37 13.63
C ASP A 326 4.10 13.34 13.74
N GLN A 327 3.39 13.85 12.74
CA GLN A 327 1.92 13.87 12.75
C GLN A 327 1.37 12.44 12.73
N PHE A 328 1.86 11.59 11.83
CA PHE A 328 1.40 10.21 11.75
C PHE A 328 1.77 9.41 13.00
N ALA A 329 3.01 9.54 13.48
CA ALA A 329 3.45 8.83 14.68
C ALA A 329 2.60 9.20 15.91
N LYS A 330 2.17 10.47 16.03
CA LYS A 330 1.24 10.91 17.09
C LYS A 330 -0.13 10.23 17.01
N LEU A 331 -0.65 9.99 15.80
CA LEU A 331 -1.94 9.29 15.61
C LEU A 331 -1.91 7.86 16.18
N LEU A 332 -0.76 7.19 16.13
CA LEU A 332 -0.60 5.84 16.66
C LEU A 332 -0.40 5.78 18.18
N VAL A 333 -0.06 6.89 18.85
CA VAL A 333 0.19 6.88 20.30
C VAL A 333 -1.07 6.53 21.09
N ALA A 334 -2.22 7.10 20.73
CA ALA A 334 -3.47 6.84 21.45
C ALA A 334 -3.92 5.35 21.36
N PRO A 335 -4.01 4.73 20.16
CA PRO A 335 -4.25 3.30 20.01
C PRO A 335 -3.32 2.39 20.82
N LEU A 336 -2.03 2.73 20.86
CA LEU A 336 -1.05 1.94 21.59
C LEU A 336 -1.22 2.10 23.11
N ARG A 337 -1.50 3.30 23.62
CA ARG A 337 -1.72 3.53 25.06
C ARG A 337 -2.91 2.76 25.63
N ARG A 338 -3.95 2.51 24.83
CA ARG A 338 -5.07 1.63 25.22
C ARG A 338 -4.67 0.19 25.52
N GLN A 339 -3.47 -0.24 25.11
CA GLN A 339 -2.95 -1.56 25.42
C GLN A 339 -2.39 -1.68 26.85
N ARG A 340 -2.34 -0.59 27.63
CA ARG A 340 -1.98 -0.65 29.06
C ARG A 340 -3.00 -1.49 29.84
N PRO A 341 -2.54 -2.40 30.72
CA PRO A 341 -3.45 -3.06 31.65
C PRO A 341 -4.03 -2.02 32.63
N SER A 342 -5.36 -1.96 32.76
CA SER A 342 -6.04 -1.13 33.76
C SER A 342 -5.69 -1.61 35.16
N THR A 343 -4.76 -0.91 35.83
CA THR A 343 -4.45 -1.13 37.24
C THR A 343 -5.18 -0.09 38.10
N SER A 344 -6.49 -0.25 38.32
CA SER A 344 -7.14 0.33 39.50
C SER A 344 -8.47 -0.35 39.86
N SER A 345 -8.55 -0.62 41.15
CA SER A 345 -9.70 -1.06 41.93
C SER A 345 -10.84 -0.03 41.89
N GLY A 346 -12.08 -0.49 41.63
CA GLY A 346 -13.29 0.03 42.30
C GLY A 346 -13.63 1.52 42.20
N SER A 347 -13.30 2.24 41.13
CA SER A 347 -13.86 3.57 40.89
C SER A 347 -14.24 3.70 39.42
N ASN A 348 -15.55 3.85 39.16
CA ASN A 348 -16.09 4.30 37.88
C ASN A 348 -15.35 5.58 37.47
N SER A 349 -14.34 5.41 36.64
CA SER A 349 -13.59 6.50 36.01
C SER A 349 -13.86 6.39 34.52
N SER A 350 -15.02 6.89 34.15
CA SER A 350 -15.28 7.40 32.80
C SER A 350 -14.36 8.59 32.58
N GLY A 351 -13.51 8.54 31.56
CA GLY A 351 -12.69 9.66 31.06
C GLY A 351 -11.20 9.31 30.95
N GLY A 352 -10.55 9.41 29.81
CA GLY A 352 -10.95 9.89 28.49
C GLY A 352 -9.92 9.44 27.44
N GLY A 353 -10.36 9.25 26.20
CA GLY A 353 -9.52 8.77 25.11
C GLY A 353 -10.06 7.57 24.32
N ASP A 354 -11.20 6.98 24.70
CA ASP A 354 -11.69 5.71 24.13
C ASP A 354 -13.05 5.82 23.44
N VAL A 355 -13.59 7.04 23.28
CA VAL A 355 -14.90 7.22 22.66
C VAL A 355 -14.70 7.27 21.14
N HIS A 356 -15.30 6.32 20.43
CA HIS A 356 -15.58 6.45 19.01
C HIS A 356 -17.02 6.94 18.87
N GLY A 357 -17.26 7.94 18.03
CA GLY A 357 -18.61 8.46 17.87
C GLY A 357 -18.69 9.56 16.85
N THR A 358 -19.67 9.44 15.97
CA THR A 358 -20.09 10.56 15.12
C THR A 358 -21.47 11.00 15.56
N ASN A 359 -21.80 12.26 15.34
CA ASN A 359 -23.15 12.72 15.55
C ASN A 359 -23.55 13.68 14.45
N LEU A 360 -24.81 13.54 14.05
CA LEU A 360 -25.44 14.50 13.17
C LEU A 360 -25.65 15.80 13.95
N VAL A 361 -25.10 16.90 13.43
CA VAL A 361 -25.21 18.23 14.06
C VAL A 361 -26.36 19.01 13.45
N SER A 362 -26.36 19.13 12.12
CA SER A 362 -27.36 19.90 11.41
C SER A 362 -27.53 19.44 9.96
N VAL A 363 -28.69 19.77 9.40
CA VAL A 363 -29.03 19.52 8.00
C VAL A 363 -29.63 20.80 7.44
N THR A 364 -29.12 21.25 6.29
CA THR A 364 -29.55 22.49 5.62
C THR A 364 -29.92 22.19 4.17
N ALA A 365 -31.03 22.71 3.68
CA ALA A 365 -31.44 22.55 2.29
C ALA A 365 -30.57 23.41 1.34
N LEU A 366 -30.25 22.87 0.17
CA LEU A 366 -29.48 23.55 -0.88
C LEU A 366 -30.38 23.81 -2.10
N PRO A 367 -30.24 24.96 -2.79
CA PRO A 367 -29.29 26.06 -2.52
C PRO A 367 -29.78 27.07 -1.49
N SER A 368 -31.03 26.96 -1.03
CA SER A 368 -31.71 27.98 -0.22
C SER A 368 -31.03 28.31 1.12
N GLY A 369 -30.26 27.38 1.68
CA GLY A 369 -29.63 27.56 3.00
C GLY A 369 -30.61 27.42 4.16
N THR A 370 -31.83 26.93 3.93
CA THR A 370 -32.84 26.75 4.98
C THR A 370 -32.45 25.61 5.91
N LEU A 371 -32.28 25.90 7.21
CA LEU A 371 -32.02 24.89 8.24
C LEU A 371 -33.27 24.03 8.50
N LEU A 372 -33.12 22.71 8.52
CA LEU A 372 -34.23 21.78 8.75
C LEU A 372 -34.56 21.67 10.25
N SER A 373 -35.86 21.56 10.55
CA SER A 373 -36.40 21.43 11.91
C SER A 373 -37.19 20.13 12.09
N SER A 374 -37.11 19.55 13.29
CA SER A 374 -37.93 18.39 13.68
C SER A 374 -39.42 18.72 13.85
N SER A 375 -39.77 20.01 13.95
CA SER A 375 -41.16 20.50 13.99
C SER A 375 -41.80 20.63 12.60
N GLY A 376 -41.02 20.48 11.53
CA GLY A 376 -41.46 20.73 10.16
C GLY A 376 -40.72 21.88 9.50
N THR A 377 -40.51 21.78 8.19
CA THR A 377 -39.86 22.83 7.38
C THR A 377 -40.46 22.88 5.98
N ASP A 378 -40.86 24.07 5.55
CA ASP A 378 -41.26 24.31 4.16
C ASP A 378 -40.00 24.56 3.32
N LEU A 379 -39.88 23.82 2.22
CA LEU A 379 -38.73 23.87 1.31
C LEU A 379 -39.17 24.30 -0.08
N ALA A 380 -38.33 25.07 -0.76
CA ALA A 380 -38.58 25.49 -2.12
C ALA A 380 -38.44 24.30 -3.10
N THR A 381 -39.17 24.36 -4.22
CA THR A 381 -39.18 23.28 -5.23
C THR A 381 -37.88 23.11 -5.99
N ASP A 382 -36.98 24.10 -5.93
CA ASP A 382 -35.64 24.08 -6.50
C ASP A 382 -34.59 23.48 -5.53
N THR A 383 -35.03 22.81 -4.46
CA THR A 383 -34.10 22.11 -3.54
C THR A 383 -33.41 20.95 -4.27
N GLU A 384 -32.09 21.03 -4.41
CA GLU A 384 -31.26 20.06 -5.15
C GLU A 384 -30.60 19.00 -4.24
N GLY A 385 -30.63 19.23 -2.93
CA GLY A 385 -29.99 18.35 -1.96
C GLY A 385 -29.86 18.99 -0.58
N PHE A 386 -29.00 18.41 0.24
CA PHE A 386 -28.83 18.77 1.64
C PHE A 386 -27.36 18.87 2.02
N ARG A 387 -26.99 19.95 2.69
CA ARG A 387 -25.72 20.06 3.40
C ARG A 387 -25.87 19.48 4.79
N VAL A 388 -25.06 18.48 5.09
CA VAL A 388 -25.05 17.77 6.37
C VAL A 388 -23.79 18.14 7.13
N VAL A 389 -23.92 18.51 8.40
CA VAL A 389 -22.79 18.72 9.31
C VAL A 389 -22.71 17.55 10.27
N VAL A 390 -21.55 16.88 10.28
CA VAL A 390 -21.25 15.76 11.15
C VAL A 390 -20.14 16.18 12.11
N HIS A 391 -20.35 15.96 13.40
CA HIS A 391 -19.32 16.12 14.43
C HIS A 391 -18.76 14.75 14.76
N ASN A 392 -17.45 14.69 14.94
CA ASN A 392 -16.80 13.55 15.55
C ASN A 392 -16.62 13.81 17.04
N GLY A 393 -17.59 13.34 17.84
CA GLY A 393 -17.55 13.45 19.30
C GLY A 393 -16.57 12.49 19.97
N GLY A 394 -15.89 11.67 19.17
CA GLY A 394 -14.86 10.76 19.63
C GLY A 394 -13.47 11.37 19.74
N ASP A 395 -12.57 10.56 20.28
CA ASP A 395 -11.16 10.86 20.51
C ASP A 395 -10.26 10.48 19.31
N PHE A 396 -10.84 9.96 18.21
CA PHE A 396 -10.13 9.39 17.07
C PHE A 396 -10.44 10.09 15.77
N VAL A 397 -9.55 9.96 14.80
CA VAL A 397 -9.85 10.28 13.40
C VAL A 397 -10.69 9.15 12.82
N GLU A 398 -11.84 9.49 12.24
CA GLU A 398 -12.74 8.53 11.61
C GLU A 398 -12.70 8.67 10.09
N ASN A 399 -12.91 7.56 9.36
CA ASN A 399 -12.73 7.52 7.91
C ASN A 399 -13.85 6.76 7.20
N ASN A 400 -14.07 7.08 5.92
CA ASN A 400 -15.02 6.40 5.03
C ASN A 400 -16.45 6.33 5.60
N ILE A 401 -16.96 7.46 6.07
CA ILE A 401 -18.26 7.54 6.73
C ILE A 401 -19.34 7.86 5.69
N ASN A 402 -20.28 6.96 5.49
CA ASN A 402 -21.39 7.18 4.58
C ASN A 402 -22.50 8.00 5.23
N VAL A 403 -22.94 9.05 4.55
CA VAL A 403 -24.09 9.88 4.94
C VAL A 403 -25.19 9.66 3.91
N THR A 404 -26.35 9.21 4.37
CA THR A 404 -27.51 8.90 3.53
C THR A 404 -28.70 9.78 3.90
N ALA A 405 -29.33 10.39 2.89
CA ALA A 405 -30.57 11.14 3.02
C ALA A 405 -31.69 10.41 2.26
N THR A 406 -32.73 10.01 2.97
CA THR A 406 -33.86 9.24 2.43
C THR A 406 -35.15 10.02 2.59
N LEU A 407 -35.84 10.28 1.49
CA LEU A 407 -37.13 10.99 1.46
C LEU A 407 -38.27 9.99 1.27
N THR A 408 -39.32 10.09 2.10
CA THR A 408 -40.50 9.21 2.03
C THR A 408 -41.78 10.01 2.23
N TYR A 409 -42.82 9.67 1.47
CA TYR A 409 -44.16 10.23 1.64
C TYR A 409 -45.12 9.22 2.28
N PRO A 410 -46.14 9.66 3.04
CA PRO A 410 -47.04 8.76 3.79
C PRO A 410 -47.73 7.68 2.97
N ASP A 411 -48.02 7.96 1.70
CA ASP A 411 -48.77 7.08 0.79
C ASP A 411 -47.86 6.19 -0.08
N GLN A 412 -46.55 6.16 0.19
CA GLN A 412 -45.57 5.40 -0.57
C GLN A 412 -44.89 4.33 0.29
N SER A 413 -44.84 3.10 -0.21
CA SER A 413 -44.13 1.99 0.46
C SER A 413 -42.62 2.01 0.23
N GLU A 414 -42.17 2.66 -0.84
CA GLU A 414 -40.75 2.82 -1.19
C GLU A 414 -40.33 4.29 -1.04
N PRO A 415 -39.05 4.57 -0.72
CA PRO A 415 -38.55 5.94 -0.68
C PRO A 415 -38.66 6.65 -2.03
N ALA A 416 -39.10 7.90 -2.00
CA ALA A 416 -39.14 8.77 -3.19
C ALA A 416 -37.73 9.16 -3.68
N ALA A 417 -36.77 9.23 -2.75
CA ALA A 417 -35.35 9.39 -3.04
C ALA A 417 -34.49 8.76 -1.93
N SER A 418 -33.31 8.27 -2.31
CA SER A 418 -32.26 7.83 -1.38
C SER A 418 -30.92 8.28 -1.94
N LEU A 419 -30.32 9.29 -1.32
CA LEU A 419 -29.10 9.96 -1.76
C LEU A 419 -27.97 9.66 -0.80
N THR A 420 -26.75 9.45 -1.29
CA THR A 420 -25.59 9.10 -0.46
C THR A 420 -24.37 9.91 -0.84
N ALA A 421 -23.61 10.35 0.16
CA ALA A 421 -22.27 10.90 0.04
C ALA A 421 -21.34 10.26 1.07
N THR A 422 -20.03 10.34 0.85
CA THR A 422 -19.02 9.76 1.75
C THR A 422 -18.10 10.86 2.26
N ILE A 423 -17.86 10.86 3.57
CA ILE A 423 -16.82 11.65 4.23
C ILE A 423 -15.56 10.78 4.26
N ASP A 424 -14.51 11.23 3.58
CA ASP A 424 -13.24 10.48 3.52
C ASP A 424 -12.57 10.39 4.89
N THR A 425 -12.48 11.53 5.58
CA THR A 425 -11.84 11.65 6.90
C THR A 425 -12.49 12.77 7.73
N ILE A 426 -12.60 12.54 9.03
CA ILE A 426 -12.98 13.56 10.03
C ILE A 426 -12.08 13.44 11.26
N ASP A 427 -11.39 14.52 11.61
CA ASP A 427 -10.51 14.56 12.78
C ASP A 427 -11.31 14.48 14.09
N ALA A 428 -10.66 14.00 15.16
CA ALA A 428 -11.23 13.94 16.50
C ALA A 428 -11.74 15.32 16.96
N SER A 429 -12.92 15.38 17.56
CA SER A 429 -13.55 16.61 18.06
C SER A 429 -13.73 17.72 17.01
N LYS A 430 -13.79 17.37 15.71
CA LYS A 430 -14.02 18.31 14.61
C LYS A 430 -15.36 18.08 13.93
N ASP A 431 -15.81 19.13 13.25
CA ASP A 431 -16.97 19.12 12.37
C ASP A 431 -16.50 19.02 10.92
N VAL A 432 -17.21 18.23 10.12
CA VAL A 432 -17.08 18.22 8.66
C VAL A 432 -18.45 18.43 8.04
N SER A 433 -18.47 19.23 6.99
CA SER A 433 -19.68 19.44 6.18
C SER A 433 -19.56 18.70 4.86
N ILE A 434 -20.63 17.99 4.50
CA ILE A 434 -20.73 17.24 3.24
C ILE A 434 -22.05 17.57 2.55
N ASP A 435 -22.01 17.75 1.23
CA ASP A 435 -23.20 17.99 0.42
C ASP A 435 -23.71 16.66 -0.15
N VAL A 436 -24.92 16.29 0.24
CA VAL A 436 -25.67 15.15 -0.31
C VAL A 436 -26.60 15.68 -1.41
N LYS A 437 -26.18 15.55 -2.67
CA LYS A 437 -26.88 16.10 -3.85
C LYS A 437 -27.62 15.03 -4.65
N GLY A 438 -28.46 15.46 -5.58
CA GLY A 438 -29.14 14.58 -6.53
C GLY A 438 -30.65 14.49 -6.33
N LEU A 439 -31.23 15.40 -5.55
CA LEU A 439 -32.67 15.55 -5.49
C LEU A 439 -33.16 16.24 -6.76
N THR A 440 -34.17 15.68 -7.40
CA THR A 440 -34.79 16.24 -8.61
C THR A 440 -36.29 16.41 -8.41
N THR A 441 -36.94 17.21 -9.24
CA THR A 441 -38.40 17.43 -9.18
C THR A 441 -39.21 16.15 -9.29
N ASP A 442 -38.69 15.13 -9.98
CA ASP A 442 -39.34 13.81 -10.13
C ASP A 442 -39.42 13.05 -8.80
N ASN A 443 -38.60 13.40 -7.82
CA ASN A 443 -38.61 12.83 -6.48
C ASN A 443 -39.63 13.53 -5.55
N LEU A 444 -40.25 14.63 -5.97
CA LEU A 444 -41.01 15.51 -5.09
C LEU A 444 -42.52 15.33 -5.25
N THR A 445 -43.24 15.38 -4.13
CA THR A 445 -44.71 15.52 -4.11
C THR A 445 -45.04 16.86 -3.46
N PHE A 446 -45.44 17.83 -4.28
CA PHE A 446 -45.70 19.20 -3.81
C PHE A 446 -46.92 19.28 -2.91
N GLY A 447 -46.84 20.13 -1.88
CA GLY A 447 -47.94 20.35 -0.94
C GLY A 447 -48.20 19.22 0.05
N THR A 448 -47.58 18.05 -0.14
CA THR A 448 -47.65 16.91 0.79
C THR A 448 -46.44 16.93 1.72
N GLN A 449 -46.69 16.74 3.01
CA GLN A 449 -45.60 16.62 3.99
C GLN A 449 -44.96 15.24 3.86
N GLY A 450 -43.69 15.21 3.45
CA GLY A 450 -42.83 14.04 3.50
C GLY A 450 -42.00 13.99 4.79
N THR A 451 -41.26 12.90 4.96
CA THR A 451 -40.24 12.74 6.00
C THR A 451 -38.88 12.55 5.34
N LEU A 452 -37.94 13.43 5.66
CA LEU A 452 -36.54 13.26 5.34
C LEU A 452 -35.83 12.59 6.53
N GLN A 453 -35.34 11.38 6.34
CA GLN A 453 -34.45 10.73 7.29
C GLN A 453 -32.99 10.91 6.83
N VAL A 454 -32.17 11.53 7.68
CA VAL A 454 -30.73 11.61 7.46
C VAL A 454 -30.05 10.66 8.43
N THR A 455 -29.12 9.85 7.92
CA THR A 455 -28.38 8.85 8.68
C THR A 455 -26.90 8.92 8.34
N VAL A 456 -26.08 9.10 9.36
CA VAL A 456 -24.63 8.95 9.32
C VAL A 456 -24.32 7.50 9.71
N ALA A 457 -23.53 6.79 8.90
CA ALA A 457 -23.13 5.43 9.19
C ALA A 457 -22.29 5.37 10.48
N THR A 458 -22.54 4.37 11.31
CA THR A 458 -21.77 4.19 12.55
C THR A 458 -20.32 3.85 12.24
N VAL A 459 -19.40 4.42 13.01
CA VAL A 459 -17.97 4.13 12.89
C VAL A 459 -17.59 2.88 13.67
N THR A 460 -16.44 2.29 13.35
CA THR A 460 -16.02 1.04 13.99
C THR A 460 -15.69 1.30 15.46
N GLY A 461 -16.46 0.69 16.37
CA GLY A 461 -16.26 0.84 17.82
C GLY A 461 -17.17 1.88 18.47
N GLU A 462 -18.05 2.53 17.69
CA GLU A 462 -19.09 3.41 18.23
C GLU A 462 -20.15 2.59 18.98
N GLU A 463 -20.32 2.89 20.28
CA GLU A 463 -21.31 2.20 21.13
C GLU A 463 -22.70 2.84 21.05
N ASN A 464 -22.78 4.13 20.74
CA ASN A 464 -24.02 4.87 20.62
C ASN A 464 -24.19 5.38 19.19
N GLY A 465 -25.09 4.78 18.43
CA GLY A 465 -25.46 5.24 17.09
C GLY A 465 -26.78 6.04 17.04
N ASN A 466 -27.41 6.30 18.18
CA ASN A 466 -28.74 6.94 18.22
C ASN A 466 -28.70 8.41 17.82
N ASN A 467 -27.54 9.05 17.98
CA ASN A 467 -27.23 10.43 17.61
C ASN A 467 -26.76 10.57 16.15
N ASN A 468 -26.77 9.49 15.38
CA ASN A 468 -26.30 9.47 14.00
C ASN A 468 -27.46 9.57 13.01
N SER A 469 -28.71 9.56 13.50
CA SER A 469 -29.89 9.72 12.65
C SER A 469 -30.85 10.77 13.18
N ALA A 470 -31.43 11.53 12.26
CA ALA A 470 -32.54 12.43 12.54
C ALA A 470 -33.61 12.33 11.46
N ARG A 471 -34.84 12.69 11.83
CA ARG A 471 -36.00 12.73 10.94
C ARG A 471 -36.58 14.14 10.95
N TYR A 472 -36.81 14.66 9.76
CA TYR A 472 -37.32 16.01 9.53
C TYR A 472 -38.61 15.92 8.71
N PRO A 473 -39.74 16.41 9.23
CA PRO A 473 -40.91 16.62 8.39
C PRO A 473 -40.60 17.76 7.40
N VAL A 474 -40.76 17.50 6.11
CA VAL A 474 -40.46 18.48 5.06
C VAL A 474 -41.64 18.59 4.10
N LYS A 475 -41.97 19.80 3.68
CA LYS A 475 -43.03 20.05 2.71
C LYS A 475 -42.48 20.92 1.60
N PHE A 476 -42.52 20.41 0.37
CA PHE A 476 -42.07 21.18 -0.78
C PHE A 476 -43.21 22.08 -1.26
N VAL A 477 -42.97 23.39 -1.25
CA VAL A 477 -43.93 24.44 -1.62
C VAL A 477 -43.44 25.16 -2.86
N LEU A 478 -44.38 25.47 -3.76
CA LEU A 478 -44.12 26.36 -4.89
C LEU A 478 -43.81 27.75 -4.32
N GLY A 479 -42.62 28.26 -4.62
CA GLY A 479 -42.20 29.61 -4.27
C GLY A 479 -42.97 30.70 -4.98
#